data_AF-A0A7L9MHI7-F1
#
_entry.id   AF-A0A7L9MHI7-F1
#
_cell.length_a   1.000
_cell.length_b   1.000
_cell.length_c   1.000
_cell.angle_alpha   90.00
_cell.angle_beta   90.00
_cell.angle_gamma   90.00
#
_symmetry.space_group_name_H-M   'P 1'
#
loop_
_entity.id
_entity.type
_entity.pdbx_description
1 polymer ?
#
loop_
_entity_poly.entity_id
_entity_poly.type
_entity_poly.pdbx_seq_one_letter_code
_entity_poly.pdbx_strand_id
1 'polypeptide(L)'
;MKKLLRDIKPFIIDNSDLDKVSISKSSKTIITCESWDHIRSTQIATLYINKAAITSIQLLSLNGRFAAPPVFSITTEKHFRPGESYEIFIEVTEPDGSDNPNQSRSASLIVDAMP
;
A
#
# COMPACT_ATOMS: atom_id res chain seq x y z
N MET A 1 4.22 20.47 -2.77
CA MET A 1 5.14 20.13 -1.65
C MET A 1 5.73 18.76 -1.93
N LYS A 2 7.03 18.59 -1.67
CA LYS A 2 7.71 17.31 -1.73
C LYS A 2 7.32 16.47 -0.50
N LYS A 3 6.78 15.25 -0.68
CA LYS A 3 6.38 14.35 0.42
C LYS A 3 7.31 13.14 0.46
N LEU A 4 7.74 12.74 1.65
CA LEU A 4 8.50 11.51 1.86
C LEU A 4 7.52 10.35 2.10
N LEU A 5 7.94 9.12 1.77
CA LEU A 5 7.09 7.93 1.95
C LEU A 5 6.52 7.81 3.37
N ARG A 6 7.34 8.07 4.40
CA ARG A 6 6.92 8.01 5.81
C ARG A 6 5.76 8.95 6.17
N ASP A 7 5.56 9.99 5.36
CA ASP A 7 4.51 10.99 5.55
C ASP A 7 3.27 10.68 4.67
N ILE A 8 3.34 9.63 3.83
CA ILE A 8 2.24 9.17 2.98
C ILE A 8 1.42 8.13 3.72
N LYS A 9 0.11 8.26 3.64
CA LYS A 9 -0.85 7.28 4.15
C LYS A 9 -1.50 6.53 2.97
N PRO A 10 -1.58 5.19 2.99
CA PRO A 10 -2.39 4.45 2.04
C PRO A 10 -3.86 4.84 2.12
N PHE A 11 -4.58 4.61 1.03
CA PHE A 11 -6.03 4.74 0.97
C PHE A 11 -6.62 3.70 0.02
N ILE A 12 -7.90 3.40 0.22
CA ILE A 12 -8.64 2.42 -0.59
C ILE A 12 -9.37 3.17 -1.71
N ILE A 13 -9.13 2.75 -2.95
CA ILE A 13 -9.89 3.22 -4.11
C ILE A 13 -11.23 2.51 -4.10
N ASP A 14 -12.31 3.27 -4.28
CA ASP A 14 -13.71 2.81 -4.31
C ASP A 14 -14.41 2.68 -2.94
N ASN A 15 -13.83 3.27 -1.87
CA ASN A 15 -14.57 3.46 -0.63
C ASN A 15 -14.99 4.92 -0.43
N SER A 16 -16.29 5.14 -0.18
CA SER A 16 -16.82 6.44 0.26
C SER A 16 -16.31 6.82 1.65
N ASP A 17 -16.03 5.81 2.48
CA ASP A 17 -15.48 5.95 3.82
C ASP A 17 -13.98 5.62 3.79
N LEU A 18 -13.14 6.63 4.03
CA LEU A 18 -11.68 6.53 3.92
C LEU A 18 -11.02 5.58 4.94
N ASP A 19 -11.76 5.15 5.96
CA ASP A 19 -11.31 4.38 7.13
C ASP A 19 -12.08 3.06 7.31
N LYS A 20 -12.78 2.58 6.27
CA LYS A 20 -13.51 1.31 6.32
C LYS A 20 -13.12 0.41 5.15
N VAL A 21 -13.52 -0.85 5.24
CA VAL A 21 -13.56 -1.80 4.11
C VAL A 21 -14.90 -2.51 4.19
N SER A 22 -15.73 -2.46 3.15
CA SER A 22 -16.98 -3.24 3.14
C SER A 22 -16.76 -4.56 2.40
N ILE A 23 -16.92 -5.67 3.12
CA ILE A 23 -16.66 -7.01 2.61
C ILE A 23 -17.78 -7.47 1.65
N SER A 24 -19.05 -7.16 1.95
CA SER A 24 -20.19 -7.53 1.10
C SER A 24 -20.28 -6.74 -0.21
N LYS A 25 -19.75 -5.52 -0.25
CA LYS A 25 -19.89 -4.63 -1.41
C LYS A 25 -18.89 -4.92 -2.52
N SER A 26 -17.72 -5.48 -2.21
CA SER A 26 -16.69 -5.74 -3.21
C SER A 26 -15.86 -6.97 -2.91
N SER A 27 -15.72 -7.84 -3.91
CA SER A 27 -14.79 -8.99 -3.90
C SER A 27 -13.31 -8.56 -3.99
N LYS A 28 -13.05 -7.31 -4.36
CA LYS A 28 -11.69 -6.76 -4.47
C LYS A 28 -11.54 -5.45 -3.73
N THR A 29 -10.50 -5.35 -2.92
CA THR A 29 -10.08 -4.09 -2.31
C THR A 29 -8.88 -3.57 -3.11
N ILE A 30 -8.99 -2.33 -3.59
CA ILE A 30 -7.90 -1.67 -4.31
C ILE A 30 -7.25 -0.68 -3.36
N ILE A 31 -5.95 -0.82 -3.10
CA ILE A 31 -5.20 0.03 -2.18
C ILE A 31 -4.11 0.76 -2.96
N THR A 32 -4.00 2.06 -2.77
CA THR A 32 -2.93 2.88 -3.32
C THR A 32 -2.52 3.95 -2.32
N CYS A 33 -1.74 4.92 -2.75
CA CYS A 33 -1.33 6.05 -1.96
C CYS A 33 -1.06 7.27 -2.85
N GLU A 34 -0.89 8.44 -2.23
CA GLU A 34 -0.47 9.65 -2.93
C GLU A 34 0.95 9.47 -3.46
N SER A 35 1.36 10.25 -4.47
CA SER A 35 2.75 10.27 -4.93
C SER A 35 3.73 10.82 -3.88
N TRP A 36 4.94 10.25 -3.85
CA TRP A 36 6.06 10.72 -3.02
C TRP A 36 7.34 10.91 -3.83
N ASP A 37 8.31 11.61 -3.25
CA ASP A 37 9.61 11.85 -3.88
C ASP A 37 10.54 10.64 -3.76
N HIS A 38 11.62 10.68 -4.56
CA HIS A 38 12.71 9.70 -4.54
C HIS A 38 12.29 8.26 -4.88
N ILE A 39 11.15 8.09 -5.56
CA ILE A 39 10.76 6.78 -6.09
C ILE A 39 11.64 6.40 -7.26
N ARG A 40 12.22 5.20 -7.22
CA ARG A 40 13.04 4.63 -8.29
C ARG A 40 12.36 3.39 -8.85
N SER A 41 12.52 3.13 -10.14
CA SER A 41 11.91 1.96 -10.79
C SER A 41 12.56 0.62 -10.45
N THR A 42 13.69 0.67 -9.74
CA THR A 42 14.37 -0.49 -9.16
C THR A 42 13.72 -0.93 -7.85
N GLN A 43 12.90 -0.08 -7.23
CA GLN A 43 12.28 -0.36 -5.94
C GLN A 43 11.10 -1.30 -6.06
N ILE A 44 10.91 -2.10 -5.03
CA ILE A 44 9.77 -2.98 -4.84
C ILE A 44 8.90 -2.39 -3.74
N ALA A 45 7.62 -2.14 -4.03
CA ALA A 45 6.64 -1.75 -3.04
C ALA A 45 5.84 -2.98 -2.60
N THR A 46 5.76 -3.20 -1.30
CA THR A 46 5.05 -4.32 -0.69
C THR A 46 3.91 -3.78 0.18
N LEU A 47 2.71 -4.30 -0.03
CA LEU A 47 1.55 -4.03 0.80
C LEU A 47 1.56 -4.96 2.02
N TYR A 48 1.38 -4.38 3.19
CA TYR A 48 1.23 -5.10 4.45
C TYR A 48 -0.14 -4.87 5.07
N ILE A 49 -0.70 -5.94 5.66
CA ILE A 49 -1.89 -5.90 6.51
C ILE A 49 -1.53 -6.61 7.82
N ASN A 50 -1.64 -5.93 8.97
CA ASN A 50 -1.27 -6.45 10.29
C ASN A 50 0.13 -7.11 10.32
N LYS A 51 1.11 -6.45 9.70
CA LYS A 51 2.51 -6.92 9.53
C LYS A 51 2.71 -8.13 8.61
N ALA A 52 1.66 -8.71 8.05
CA ALA A 52 1.79 -9.74 7.02
C ALA A 52 2.00 -9.09 5.65
N ALA A 53 3.05 -9.50 4.93
CA ALA A 53 3.25 -9.12 3.53
C ALA A 53 2.18 -9.79 2.67
N ILE A 54 1.38 -9.00 1.96
CA ILE A 54 0.23 -9.48 1.18
C ILE A 54 0.60 -9.67 -0.28
N THR A 55 1.23 -8.65 -0.87
CA THR A 55 1.64 -8.66 -2.27
C THR A 55 2.71 -7.59 -2.50
N SER A 56 3.52 -7.77 -3.54
CA SER A 56 4.62 -6.89 -3.91
C SER A 56 4.52 -6.54 -5.38
N ILE A 57 4.86 -5.30 -5.72
CA ILE A 57 4.94 -4.85 -7.10
C ILE A 57 6.24 -4.08 -7.32
N GLN A 58 6.84 -4.24 -8.50
CA GLN A 58 7.94 -3.38 -8.91
C GLN A 58 7.41 -2.01 -9.31
N LEU A 59 8.02 -0.95 -8.79
CA LEU A 59 7.64 0.42 -9.16
C LEU A 59 8.11 0.70 -10.60
N LEU A 60 7.24 1.25 -11.42
CA LEU A 60 7.55 1.55 -12.83
C LEU A 60 7.73 3.05 -13.01
N SER A 61 8.82 3.45 -13.67
CA SER A 61 9.07 4.86 -13.99
C SER A 61 8.04 5.39 -14.99
N LEU A 62 7.43 6.54 -14.68
CA LEU A 62 6.65 7.33 -15.61
C LEU A 62 7.51 8.52 -16.07
N ASN A 63 7.76 8.62 -17.38
CA ASN A 63 8.47 9.73 -18.03
C ASN A 63 9.85 10.06 -17.43
N GLY A 64 10.56 9.05 -16.94
CA GLY A 64 11.97 9.16 -16.53
C GLY A 64 12.24 9.99 -15.28
N ARG A 65 11.22 10.33 -14.47
CA ARG A 65 11.41 11.17 -13.27
C ARG A 65 10.65 10.73 -12.02
N PHE A 66 9.48 10.10 -12.15
CA PHE A 66 8.69 9.64 -11.00
C PHE A 66 8.00 8.33 -11.34
N ALA A 67 7.98 7.35 -10.43
CA ALA A 67 7.07 6.22 -10.59
C ALA A 67 5.65 6.64 -10.23
N ALA A 68 4.67 6.06 -10.91
CA ALA A 68 3.30 6.17 -10.45
C ALA A 68 3.17 5.49 -9.06
N PRO A 69 2.30 5.98 -8.17
CA PRO A 69 1.99 5.27 -6.94
C PRO A 69 1.58 3.83 -7.23
N PRO A 70 1.99 2.87 -6.40
CA PRO A 70 1.63 1.48 -6.56
C PRO A 70 0.13 1.31 -6.37
N VAL A 71 -0.47 0.49 -7.21
CA VAL A 71 -1.88 0.09 -7.09
C VAL A 71 -1.92 -1.39 -6.80
N PHE A 72 -2.39 -1.74 -5.61
CA PHE A 72 -2.55 -3.11 -5.15
C PHE A 72 -4.01 -3.52 -5.29
N SER A 73 -4.27 -4.65 -5.96
CA SER A 73 -5.60 -5.24 -6.01
C SER A 73 -5.56 -6.59 -5.30
N ILE A 74 -6.33 -6.70 -4.21
CA ILE A 74 -6.36 -7.89 -3.35
C ILE A 74 -7.79 -8.40 -3.20
N THR A 75 -7.96 -9.70 -2.95
CA THR A 75 -9.26 -10.31 -2.68
C THR A 75 -9.73 -9.92 -1.28
N THR A 76 -10.85 -9.21 -1.17
CA THR A 76 -11.31 -8.63 0.11
C THR A 76 -11.53 -9.71 1.17
N GLU A 77 -12.32 -10.75 0.87
CA GLU A 77 -12.68 -11.78 1.84
C GLU A 77 -11.51 -12.65 2.32
N LYS A 78 -10.38 -12.63 1.58
CA LYS A 78 -9.17 -13.36 1.96
C LYS A 78 -8.39 -12.65 3.07
N HIS A 79 -8.52 -11.32 3.16
CA HIS A 79 -7.66 -10.47 3.98
C HIS A 79 -8.40 -9.71 5.08
N PHE A 80 -9.73 -9.60 4.98
CA PHE A 80 -10.56 -8.89 5.94
C PHE A 80 -11.69 -9.77 6.47
N ARG A 81 -12.00 -9.63 7.76
CA ARG A 81 -13.11 -10.29 8.45
C ARG A 81 -14.03 -9.25 9.09
N PRO A 82 -15.36 -9.41 9.01
CA PRO A 82 -16.27 -8.42 9.57
C PRO A 82 -16.06 -8.22 11.08
N GLY A 83 -16.05 -6.96 11.52
CA GLY A 83 -15.91 -6.57 12.92
C GLY A 83 -14.46 -6.48 13.42
N GLU A 84 -13.46 -6.74 12.58
CA GLU A 84 -12.05 -6.58 12.92
C GLU A 84 -11.47 -5.27 12.37
N SER A 85 -10.48 -4.72 13.07
CA SER A 85 -9.69 -3.57 12.62
C SER A 85 -8.32 -4.02 12.10
N TYR A 86 -7.85 -3.36 11.05
CA TYR A 86 -6.62 -3.72 10.35
C TYR A 86 -5.70 -2.52 10.19
N GLU A 87 -4.40 -2.75 10.42
CA GLU A 87 -3.33 -1.82 10.08
C GLU A 87 -2.82 -2.12 8.67
N ILE A 88 -2.95 -1.16 7.77
CA ILE A 88 -2.48 -1.22 6.39
C ILE A 88 -1.31 -0.24 6.23
N PHE A 89 -0.20 -0.71 5.67
CA PHE A 89 0.93 0.14 5.30
C PHE A 89 1.65 -0.42 4.09
N ILE A 90 2.41 0.44 3.43
CA ILE A 90 3.30 0.11 2.31
C ILE A 90 4.74 0.23 2.78
N GLU A 91 5.55 -0.77 2.46
CA GLU A 91 7.00 -0.72 2.59
C GLU A 91 7.62 -0.69 1.19
N VAL A 92 8.69 0.08 1.03
CA VAL A 92 9.45 0.16 -0.21
C VAL A 92 10.88 -0.28 0.07
N THR A 93 11.33 -1.26 -0.70
CA THR A 93 12.67 -1.84 -0.63
C THR A 93 13.47 -1.45 -1.86
N GLU A 94 14.69 -0.96 -1.68
CA GLU A 94 15.67 -0.77 -2.73
C GLU A 94 16.61 -1.99 -2.77
N PRO A 95 16.46 -2.91 -3.72
CA PRO A 95 17.33 -4.06 -3.82
C PRO A 95 18.76 -3.60 -4.19
N ASP A 96 19.69 -3.80 -3.27
CA ASP A 96 21.12 -3.47 -3.43
C ASP A 96 22.02 -4.72 -3.45
N GLY A 97 21.42 -5.91 -3.43
CA GLY A 97 22.11 -7.20 -3.43
C GLY A 97 22.63 -7.63 -2.05
N SER A 98 22.40 -6.85 -0.99
CA SER A 98 22.69 -7.25 0.38
C SER A 98 21.56 -8.10 0.98
N ASP A 99 21.87 -8.83 2.06
CA ASP A 99 20.86 -9.58 2.84
C ASP A 99 19.86 -8.67 3.54
N ASN A 100 20.21 -7.40 3.77
CA ASN A 100 19.42 -6.40 4.47
C ASN A 100 19.35 -5.11 3.64
N PRO A 101 18.64 -5.12 2.50
CA PRO A 101 18.54 -3.96 1.62
C PRO A 101 17.89 -2.78 2.34
N ASN A 102 18.16 -1.58 1.86
CA ASN A 102 17.54 -0.38 2.40
C ASN A 102 16.01 -0.42 2.21
N GLN A 103 15.29 -0.11 3.29
CA GLN A 103 13.83 -0.14 3.34
C GLN A 103 13.28 1.15 3.94
N SER A 104 12.11 1.55 3.47
CA SER A 104 11.33 2.66 4.05
C SER A 104 9.87 2.28 4.15
N ARG A 105 9.24 2.68 5.25
CA ARG A 105 7.81 2.42 5.53
C ARG A 105 6.99 3.70 5.40
N SER A 106 5.76 3.56 4.94
CA SER A 106 4.73 4.62 4.94
C SER A 106 4.04 4.78 6.30
N ALA A 107 3.22 5.83 6.45
CA ALA A 107 2.29 5.93 7.57
C ALA A 107 1.20 4.86 7.47
N SER A 108 0.67 4.45 8.62
CA SER A 108 -0.38 3.43 8.67
C SER A 108 -1.77 4.01 8.39
N LEU A 109 -2.55 3.27 7.63
CA LEU A 109 -4.01 3.40 7.56
C LEU A 109 -4.62 2.36 8.50
N ILE A 110 -5.45 2.81 9.43
CA ILE A 110 -6.32 1.92 10.21
C ILE A 110 -7.66 1.86 9.50
N VAL A 111 -8.16 0.64 9.25
CA VAL A 111 -9.49 0.42 8.67
C VAL A 111 -10.30 -0.56 9.50
N ASP A 112 -11.59 -0.30 9.59
CA ASP A 112 -12.56 -1.23 10.15
C ASP A 112 -13.24 -2.03 9.02
N ALA A 113 -13.18 -3.35 9.14
CA ALA A 113 -13.84 -4.24 8.19
C ALA A 113 -15.32 -4.37 8.55
N MET A 114 -16.16 -3.77 7.72
CA MET A 114 -17.61 -3.80 7.84
C MET A 114 -18.19 -4.97 7.04
N PRO A 115 -19.34 -5.50 7.47
CA PRO A 115 -20.11 -6.46 6.70
C PRO A 115 -20.33 -6.02 5.25
#